data_AF-A0A3L7YDD3-F1
#
_entry.id   AF-A0A3L7YDD3-F1
#
_cell.length_a   1.000
_cell.length_b   1.000
_cell.length_c   1.000
_cell.angle_alpha   90.00
_cell.angle_beta   90.00
_cell.angle_gamma   90.00
#
_symmetry.space_group_name_H-M   'P 1'
#
loop_
_entity.id
_entity.type
_entity.pdbx_description
1 polymer ?
#
loop_
_entity_poly.entity_id
_entity_poly.type
_entity_poly.pdbx_seq_one_letter_code
_entity_poly.pdbx_strand_id
1 'polypeptide(L)'
;MASTEAESETEAAIPPWLQQAQAHLDAGAMPAAVLCLLAELAQAADNVQALLLLGNCYLAGGAGDCAHLCYRTAAEISPQAAAPRLRLVAGQAPVARAPWLDAAGVPANAAALAQNLGRAAAASLPLDRSADETTVPGRGGAAGTVAR
;
A
#
# COMPACT_ATOMS: atom_id res chain seq x y z
N MET A 1 -27.53 -15.86 31.24
CA MET A 1 -26.72 -15.70 30.03
C MET A 1 -27.25 -14.49 29.28
N ALA A 2 -26.60 -13.35 29.45
CA ALA A 2 -26.89 -12.14 28.69
C ALA A 2 -25.53 -11.57 28.28
N SER A 3 -25.12 -11.89 27.06
CA SER A 3 -23.95 -11.34 26.41
C SER A 3 -24.25 -9.90 26.04
N THR A 4 -23.75 -8.97 26.84
CA THR A 4 -23.57 -7.56 26.47
C THR A 4 -22.09 -7.26 26.69
N GLU A 5 -21.26 -7.80 25.80
CA GLU A 5 -19.96 -7.21 25.52
C GLU A 5 -20.20 -6.08 24.52
N ALA A 6 -20.88 -5.05 25.01
CA ALA A 6 -20.84 -3.73 24.39
C ALA A 6 -19.53 -3.08 24.84
N GLU A 7 -18.40 -3.61 24.38
CA GLU A 7 -17.14 -2.86 24.34
C GLU A 7 -17.18 -1.99 23.08
N SER A 8 -18.18 -1.12 22.99
CA SER A 8 -18.23 -0.04 22.02
C SER A 8 -18.00 1.24 22.81
N GLU A 9 -17.08 2.07 22.33
CA GLU A 9 -16.68 3.35 22.91
C GLU A 9 -15.71 3.24 24.10
N THR A 10 -14.54 2.67 23.85
CA THR A 10 -13.35 3.19 24.53
C THR A 10 -13.18 4.63 24.05
N GLU A 11 -13.49 5.61 24.91
CA GLU A 11 -12.94 6.97 24.89
C GLU A 11 -11.56 6.92 24.20
N ALA A 12 -11.50 7.38 22.95
CA ALA A 12 -10.43 7.01 22.03
C ALA A 12 -9.14 7.76 22.39
N ALA A 13 -8.50 7.33 23.48
CA ALA A 13 -7.15 7.70 23.81
C ALA A 13 -6.29 7.40 22.59
N ILE A 14 -5.63 8.43 22.08
CA ILE A 14 -4.76 8.33 20.91
C ILE A 14 -3.77 7.20 21.21
N PRO A 15 -3.73 6.13 20.41
CA PRO A 15 -2.88 5.01 20.73
C PRO A 15 -1.42 5.48 20.75
N PRO A 16 -0.58 4.90 21.65
CA PRO A 16 0.76 5.42 21.92
C PRO A 16 1.63 5.46 20.66
N TRP A 17 1.46 4.49 19.78
CA TRP A 17 2.16 4.45 18.51
C TRP A 17 1.79 5.59 17.57
N LEU A 18 0.51 6.03 17.59
CA LEU A 18 0.04 7.12 16.76
C LEU A 18 0.57 8.44 17.29
N GLN A 19 0.59 8.62 18.62
CA GLN A 19 1.23 9.79 19.24
C GLN A 19 2.72 9.85 18.90
N GLN A 20 3.42 8.72 18.97
CA GLN A 20 4.85 8.66 18.67
C GLN A 20 5.14 8.93 17.19
N ALA A 21 4.39 8.31 16.28
CA ALA A 21 4.52 8.56 14.84
C ALA A 21 4.24 10.04 14.51
N GLN A 22 3.19 10.62 15.11
CA GLN A 22 2.85 12.04 14.93
C GLN A 22 3.98 12.94 15.44
N ALA A 23 4.52 12.68 16.63
CA ALA A 23 5.64 13.44 17.18
C ALA A 23 6.89 13.39 16.27
N HIS A 24 7.17 12.24 15.65
CA HIS A 24 8.26 12.15 14.66
C HIS A 24 7.95 12.94 13.38
N LEU A 25 6.71 12.92 12.90
CA LEU A 25 6.29 13.71 11.74
C LEU A 25 6.37 15.22 12.01
N ASP A 26 5.92 15.67 13.18
CA ASP A 26 5.98 17.07 13.62
C ASP A 26 7.43 17.53 13.80
N ALA A 27 8.31 16.64 14.27
CA ALA A 27 9.74 16.90 14.35
C ALA A 27 10.45 16.87 12.98
N GLY A 28 9.75 16.52 11.89
CA GLY A 28 10.35 16.33 10.56
C GLY A 28 11.26 15.10 10.47
N ALA A 29 11.26 14.24 11.48
CA ALA A 29 12.05 13.02 11.55
C ALA A 29 11.39 11.89 10.74
N MET A 30 11.29 12.10 9.42
CA MET A 30 10.69 11.15 8.47
C MET A 30 11.22 9.70 8.61
N PRO A 31 12.54 9.46 8.77
CA PRO A 31 13.07 8.10 8.99
C PRO A 31 12.46 7.43 10.23
N ALA A 32 12.40 8.15 11.36
CA ALA A 32 11.89 7.63 12.62
C ALA A 32 10.39 7.37 12.56
N ALA A 33 9.62 8.23 11.89
CA ALA A 33 8.19 8.03 11.67
C ALA A 33 7.92 6.74 10.89
N VAL A 34 8.66 6.51 9.79
CA VAL A 34 8.49 5.31 8.97
C VAL A 34 8.83 4.03 9.75
N LEU A 35 9.92 4.03 10.52
CA LEU A 35 10.31 2.88 11.33
C LEU A 35 9.26 2.58 12.43
N CYS A 36 8.73 3.62 13.08
CA CYS A 36 7.67 3.48 14.08
C CYS A 36 6.41 2.85 13.46
N LEU A 37 5.99 3.31 12.28
CA LEU A 37 4.83 2.77 11.57
C LEU A 37 5.05 1.33 11.09
N LEU A 38 6.26 0.98 10.63
CA LEU A 38 6.60 -0.39 10.25
C LEU A 38 6.57 -1.34 11.46
N ALA A 39 7.03 -0.89 12.63
CA ALA A 39 6.97 -1.68 13.86
C ALA A 39 5.53 -2.00 14.26
N GLU A 40 4.61 -1.03 14.13
CA GLU A 40 3.19 -1.27 14.36
C GLU A 40 2.58 -2.23 13.35
N LEU A 41 2.90 -2.07 12.07
CA LEU A 41 2.40 -2.96 11.02
C LEU A 41 2.96 -4.38 11.11
N ALA A 42 4.09 -4.58 11.79
CA ALA A 42 4.59 -5.91 12.11
C ALA A 42 3.69 -6.65 13.13
N GLN A 43 3.02 -5.90 14.01
CA GLN A 43 2.09 -6.44 15.02
C GLN A 43 0.64 -6.47 14.51
N ALA A 44 0.24 -5.44 13.77
CA ALA A 44 -1.09 -5.24 13.24
C ALA A 44 -1.00 -4.85 11.75
N ALA A 45 -0.74 -5.83 10.89
CA ALA A 45 -0.58 -5.63 9.45
C ALA A 45 -1.81 -5.01 8.75
N ASP A 46 -2.98 -5.14 9.37
CA ASP A 46 -4.27 -4.63 8.87
C ASP A 46 -4.66 -3.28 9.49
N ASN A 47 -3.74 -2.61 10.19
CA ASN A 47 -3.98 -1.29 10.75
C ASN A 47 -4.06 -0.24 9.62
N VAL A 48 -5.29 0.05 9.19
CA VAL A 48 -5.59 1.02 8.12
C VAL A 48 -4.91 2.36 8.37
N GLN A 49 -4.98 2.90 9.58
CA GLN A 49 -4.42 4.21 9.87
C GLN A 49 -2.88 4.21 9.74
N ALA A 50 -2.22 3.16 10.21
CA ALA A 50 -0.77 3.01 10.05
C ALA A 50 -0.37 2.84 8.57
N LEU A 51 -1.12 2.06 7.78
CA LEU A 51 -0.92 1.93 6.34
C LEU A 51 -1.03 3.28 5.61
N LEU A 52 -2.04 4.09 5.95
CA LEU A 52 -2.24 5.41 5.33
C LEU A 52 -1.10 6.38 5.68
N LEU A 53 -0.66 6.41 6.94
CA LEU A 53 0.46 7.26 7.37
C LEU A 53 1.78 6.80 6.73
N LEU A 54 2.02 5.49 6.66
CA LEU A 54 3.21 4.94 6.02
C LEU A 54 3.24 5.28 4.53
N GLY A 55 2.10 5.16 3.85
CA GLY A 55 1.94 5.57 2.45
C GLY A 55 2.26 7.05 2.25
N ASN A 56 1.79 7.94 3.13
CA ASN A 56 2.10 9.37 3.06
C ASN A 56 3.61 9.63 3.21
N CYS A 57 4.29 8.92 4.10
CA CYS A 57 5.73 9.05 4.30
C CYS A 57 6.52 8.61 3.06
N TYR A 58 6.14 7.48 2.45
CA TYR A 58 6.75 7.02 1.20
C TYR A 58 6.51 7.99 0.05
N LEU A 59 5.31 8.56 -0.04
CA LEU A 59 4.94 9.56 -1.04
C LEU A 59 5.79 10.82 -0.90
N ALA A 60 5.97 11.32 0.33
CA ALA A 60 6.84 12.45 0.63
C ALA A 60 8.32 12.16 0.29
N GLY A 61 8.74 10.90 0.38
CA GLY A 61 10.06 10.45 -0.02
C GLY A 61 10.19 10.05 -1.49
N GLY A 62 9.17 10.26 -2.33
CA GLY A 62 9.21 9.91 -3.76
C GLY A 62 9.11 8.41 -4.08
N ALA A 63 8.86 7.56 -3.08
CA ALA A 63 8.66 6.11 -3.27
C ALA A 63 7.18 5.80 -3.57
N GLY A 64 6.70 6.28 -4.73
CA GLY A 64 5.30 6.16 -5.15
C GLY A 64 4.79 4.72 -5.19
N ASP A 65 5.61 3.75 -5.60
CA ASP A 65 5.23 2.34 -5.66
C ASP A 65 4.94 1.75 -4.26
N CYS A 66 5.76 2.09 -3.27
CA CYS A 66 5.54 1.69 -1.88
C CYS A 66 4.29 2.36 -1.31
N ALA A 67 4.09 3.65 -1.59
CA ALA A 67 2.90 4.38 -1.17
C ALA A 67 1.63 3.77 -1.77
N HIS A 68 1.65 3.43 -3.07
CA HIS A 68 0.55 2.76 -3.75
C HIS A 68 0.20 1.45 -3.06
N LEU A 69 1.18 0.58 -2.79
CA LEU A 69 0.93 -0.67 -2.07
C LEU A 69 0.26 -0.44 -0.71
N CYS A 70 0.77 0.51 0.09
CA CYS A 70 0.17 0.85 1.38
C CYS A 70 -1.30 1.25 1.26
N TYR A 71 -1.61 2.17 0.34
CA TYR A 71 -2.98 2.64 0.15
C TYR A 71 -3.89 1.56 -0.43
N ARG A 72 -3.37 0.69 -1.28
CA ARG A 72 -4.16 -0.42 -1.84
C ARG A 72 -4.54 -1.42 -0.75
N THR A 73 -3.59 -1.81 0.08
CA THR A 73 -3.85 -2.67 1.25
C THR A 73 -4.85 -2.01 2.21
N ALA A 74 -4.70 -0.71 2.46
CA ALA A 74 -5.66 0.04 3.28
C ALA A 74 -7.06 0.08 2.64
N ALA A 75 -7.15 0.12 1.30
CA ALA A 75 -8.41 0.15 0.56
C ALA A 75 -9.12 -1.21 0.54
N GLU A 76 -8.38 -2.32 0.61
CA GLU A 76 -8.96 -3.66 0.77
C GLU A 76 -9.74 -3.77 2.10
N ILE A 77 -9.30 -3.05 3.13
CA ILE A 77 -9.90 -3.09 4.47
C ILE A 77 -10.94 -1.97 4.64
N SER A 78 -10.58 -0.75 4.26
CA SER A 78 -11.44 0.44 4.34
C SER A 78 -11.30 1.28 3.06
N PRO A 79 -12.11 1.00 2.03
CA PRO A 79 -12.02 1.69 0.75
C PRO A 79 -12.32 3.18 0.87
N GLN A 80 -13.24 3.57 1.76
CA GLN A 80 -13.58 4.98 1.97
C GLN A 80 -12.40 5.80 2.52
N ALA A 81 -11.59 5.20 3.39
CA ALA A 81 -10.43 5.87 3.97
C ALA A 81 -9.28 6.00 2.95
N ALA A 82 -9.09 5.02 2.07
CA ALA A 82 -7.91 4.94 1.21
C ALA A 82 -8.13 5.41 -0.24
N ALA A 83 -9.36 5.33 -0.78
CA ALA A 83 -9.69 5.75 -2.15
C ALA A 83 -9.19 7.15 -2.55
N PRO A 84 -9.31 8.21 -1.73
CA PRO A 84 -8.78 9.52 -2.12
C PRO A 84 -7.25 9.51 -2.27
N ARG A 85 -6.54 8.76 -1.42
CA ARG A 85 -5.07 8.67 -1.45
C ARG A 85 -4.57 7.83 -2.63
N LEU A 86 -5.30 6.76 -2.99
CA LEU A 86 -5.03 5.98 -4.20
C LEU A 86 -5.12 6.83 -5.47
N ARG A 87 -6.17 7.65 -5.59
CA ARG A 87 -6.32 8.57 -6.74
C ARG A 87 -5.20 9.61 -6.80
N LEU A 88 -4.76 10.09 -5.63
CA LEU A 88 -3.66 11.04 -5.53
C LEU A 88 -2.36 10.43 -6.08
N VAL A 89 -2.00 9.21 -5.69
CA VAL A 89 -0.81 8.52 -6.22
C VAL A 89 -0.90 8.25 -7.71
N ALA A 90 -2.06 7.77 -8.18
CA ALA A 90 -2.25 7.43 -9.59
C ALA A 90 -2.07 8.64 -10.53
N GLY A 91 -2.29 9.86 -10.03
CA GLY A 91 -2.11 11.10 -10.78
C GLY A 91 -0.73 11.76 -10.63
N GLN A 92 0.16 11.22 -9.79
CA GLN A 92 1.48 11.81 -9.56
C GLN A 92 2.51 11.31 -10.56
N ALA A 93 3.35 12.23 -11.04
CA ALA A 93 4.53 11.86 -11.81
C ALA A 93 5.53 11.12 -10.91
N PRO A 94 6.31 10.17 -11.44
CA PRO A 94 7.37 9.53 -10.69
C PRO A 94 8.39 10.59 -10.23
N VAL A 95 8.68 10.61 -8.94
CA VAL A 95 9.67 11.50 -8.33
C VAL A 95 10.88 10.67 -7.93
N ALA A 96 12.07 11.27 -7.95
CA ALA A 96 13.27 10.61 -7.45
C ALA A 96 13.10 10.24 -5.97
N ARG A 97 13.42 8.98 -5.64
CA ARG A 97 13.41 8.50 -4.26
C ARG A 97 14.41 9.28 -3.42
N ALA A 98 13.95 9.75 -2.27
CA ALA A 98 14.76 10.55 -1.37
C ALA A 98 15.81 9.69 -0.66
N PRO A 99 17.05 10.20 -0.47
CA PRO A 99 18.16 9.43 0.09
C PRO A 99 17.94 9.01 1.55
N TRP A 100 17.09 9.73 2.29
CA TRP A 100 16.77 9.38 3.67
C TRP A 100 16.00 8.07 3.80
N LEU A 101 15.26 7.66 2.76
CA LEU A 101 14.59 6.36 2.75
C LEU A 101 15.60 5.22 2.70
N ASP A 102 16.67 5.37 1.93
CA ASP A 102 17.72 4.35 1.86
C ASP A 102 18.55 4.32 3.15
N ALA A 103 18.83 5.49 3.72
CA ALA A 103 19.51 5.61 5.01
C ALA A 103 18.69 5.04 6.19
N ALA A 104 17.35 5.11 6.12
CA ALA A 104 16.46 4.57 7.14
C ALA A 104 16.40 3.02 7.15
N GLY A 105 16.97 2.35 6.14
CA GLY A 105 16.89 0.90 6.00
C GLY A 105 15.46 0.39 5.73
N VAL A 106 14.59 1.27 5.21
CA VAL A 106 13.20 0.92 4.90
C VAL A 106 13.14 0.19 3.55
N PRO A 107 12.13 -0.66 3.30
CA PRO A 107 12.07 -1.46 2.09
C PRO A 107 12.26 -0.61 0.82
N ALA A 108 13.16 -1.09 -0.04
CA ALA A 108 13.60 -0.38 -1.24
C ALA A 108 12.48 -0.26 -2.29
N ASN A 109 11.54 -1.21 -2.30
CA ASN A 109 10.45 -1.27 -3.26
C ASN A 109 9.20 -1.92 -2.66
N ALA A 110 8.10 -1.84 -3.41
CA ALA A 110 6.81 -2.42 -3.01
C ALA A 110 6.91 -3.93 -2.73
N ALA A 111 7.74 -4.68 -3.47
CA ALA A 111 7.91 -6.11 -3.25
C ALA A 111 8.56 -6.44 -1.89
N ALA A 112 9.60 -5.70 -1.49
CA ALA A 112 10.23 -5.83 -0.18
C ALA A 112 9.28 -5.42 0.95
N LEU A 113 8.49 -4.36 0.72
CA LEU A 113 7.47 -3.91 1.68
C LEU A 113 6.37 -4.97 1.86
N ALA A 114 5.86 -5.55 0.78
CA ALA A 114 4.85 -6.60 0.84
C ALA A 114 5.35 -7.82 1.61
N GLN A 115 6.62 -8.22 1.41
CA GLN A 115 7.23 -9.30 2.19
C GLN A 115 7.30 -8.97 3.69
N ASN A 116 7.66 -7.73 4.03
CA ASN A 116 7.75 -7.27 5.41
C ASN A 116 6.37 -7.30 6.10
N LEU A 117 5.31 -6.96 5.37
CA LEU A 117 3.93 -7.04 5.84
C LEU A 117 3.37 -8.49 5.89
N GLY A 118 4.18 -9.51 5.58
CA GLY A 118 3.72 -10.90 5.48
C GLY A 118 2.77 -11.15 4.29
N ARG A 119 2.68 -10.20 3.34
CA ARG A 119 1.77 -10.22 2.20
C ARG A 119 2.49 -10.58 0.89
N ALA A 120 3.29 -11.64 0.90
CA ALA A 120 4.07 -12.10 -0.25
C ALA A 120 3.21 -12.35 -1.52
N ALA A 121 1.91 -12.63 -1.38
CA ALA A 121 0.98 -12.78 -2.51
C ALA A 121 0.55 -11.44 -3.15
N ALA A 122 0.54 -10.32 -2.41
CA ALA A 122 0.08 -9.02 -2.91
C ALA A 122 1.10 -8.31 -3.83
N ALA A 123 2.39 -8.67 -3.74
CA ALA A 123 3.43 -8.20 -4.66
C ALA A 123 3.43 -8.95 -6.00
N SER A 124 2.81 -10.13 -6.05
CA SER A 124 2.82 -11.02 -7.22
C SER A 124 1.65 -10.78 -8.18
N LEU A 125 0.72 -9.90 -7.82
CA LEU A 125 -0.31 -9.46 -8.76
C LEU A 125 0.31 -8.40 -9.67
N PRO A 126 0.46 -8.67 -10.98
CA PRO A 126 0.92 -7.66 -11.91
C PRO A 126 0.00 -6.46 -11.74
N LEU A 127 0.58 -5.25 -11.67
CA LEU A 127 -0.16 -4.02 -11.88
C LEU A 127 -0.93 -4.23 -13.18
N ASP A 128 -2.24 -4.48 -13.07
CA ASP A 128 -3.10 -4.74 -14.20
C ASP A 128 -2.92 -3.55 -15.13
N ARG A 129 -2.19 -3.81 -16.21
CA ARG A 129 -1.98 -2.89 -17.29
C ARG A 129 -3.34 -2.85 -17.96
N SER A 130 -4.21 -1.96 -17.49
CA SER A 130 -5.40 -1.52 -18.21
C SER A 130 -4.94 -0.81 -19.49
N ALA A 131 -4.48 -1.61 -20.44
CA ALA A 131 -4.54 -1.40 -21.87
C ALA A 131 -5.20 -2.70 -22.34
N ASP A 132 -6.52 -2.69 -22.48
CA ASP A 132 -7.09 -2.48 -23.80
C ASP A 132 -6.31 -3.27 -24.86
N GLU A 133 -6.47 -4.59 -24.86
CA GLU A 133 -6.42 -5.31 -26.12
C GLU A 133 -7.66 -6.18 -26.21
N THR A 134 -8.56 -5.67 -27.01
CA THR A 134 -9.86 -6.19 -27.34
C THR A 134 -9.70 -7.60 -27.88
N THR A 135 -10.31 -8.56 -27.18
CA THR A 135 -10.66 -9.87 -27.71
C THR A 135 -11.30 -9.74 -29.10
N VAL A 136 -10.62 -10.23 -30.14
CA VAL A 136 -11.28 -10.63 -31.39
C VAL A 136 -10.95 -12.10 -31.64
N PRO A 137 -11.90 -13.04 -31.45
CA PRO A 137 -11.76 -14.40 -31.92
C PRO A 137 -12.18 -14.43 -33.39
N GLY A 138 -11.21 -14.23 -34.27
CA GLY A 138 -11.37 -14.37 -35.72
C GLY A 138 -11.42 -15.84 -36.13
N ARG A 139 -12.65 -16.36 -36.24
CA ARG A 139 -13.03 -17.64 -36.86
C ARG A 139 -12.58 -17.74 -38.32
N GLY A 140 -12.07 -18.92 -38.70
CA GLY A 140 -11.96 -19.39 -40.10
C GLY A 140 -10.57 -19.95 -40.37
N GLY A 141 -10.35 -21.19 -40.79
CA GLY A 141 -11.20 -22.17 -41.44
C GLY A 141 -10.23 -23.06 -42.22
N ALA A 142 -10.32 -24.36 -42.02
CA ALA A 142 -9.50 -25.33 -42.74
C ALA A 142 -9.72 -25.25 -44.26
N ALA A 143 -8.64 -25.18 -45.01
CA ALA A 143 -8.52 -25.65 -46.40
C ALA A 143 -7.02 -25.92 -46.59
N GLY A 144 -6.56 -27.11 -46.93
CA GLY A 144 -7.09 -28.01 -47.93
C GLY A 144 -5.92 -28.29 -48.87
N THR A 145 -5.39 -29.51 -48.77
CA THR A 145 -4.35 -30.11 -49.59
C THR A 145 -4.48 -29.75 -51.07
N VAL A 146 -3.39 -29.31 -51.71
CA VAL A 146 -3.21 -29.44 -53.16
C VAL A 146 -1.84 -30.05 -53.46
N ALA A 147 -1.89 -31.18 -54.15
CA ALA A 147 -0.77 -31.91 -54.69
C ALA A 147 -0.17 -31.17 -55.89
N ARG A 148 1.12 -31.40 -56.14
CA ARG A 148 1.75 -31.21 -57.45
C ARG A 148 2.73 -32.33 -57.71
#